data_AF-A0AAY5F5T7-F1
#
_entry.id   AF-A0AAY5F5T7-F1
#
_cell.length_a   1.000
_cell.length_b   1.000
_cell.length_c   1.000
_cell.angle_alpha   90.00
_cell.angle_beta   90.00
_cell.angle_gamma   90.00
#
_symmetry.space_group_name_H-M   'P 1'
#
loop_
_entity.id
_entity.type
_entity.pdbx_description
1 polymer ?
#
loop_
_entity_poly.entity_id
_entity_poly.type
_entity_poly.pdbx_seq_one_letter_code
_entity_poly.pdbx_strand_id
1 'polypeptide(L)'
;FVNGSFAYLSFQSRSCETKICKGSLMVPKALTRFPSDTSPAANILTQAISFINQYYRSFKNSKKEEHLARVDEVTREVETTGSYQLTTEELTFGAKQAWRNAPRCIGRIQWSNLQLFDARKCRTTKEMFEYLCAHIKFATDGGNIRSTITVFPQRTDGQHDFRIWNSQLIRYAGYQMEDGTVIGDPVNVEFTEICTQLGWTPKYGSFDVLPLILEANGEDPELFEIPPELVLEVQMEHPRYEWFKELNLRWYALPAVANMLLEIGGLEFTACPFNGWYMSTEIGVRDFCDPQRYNIVERVGRCMGLETHRLSSLWKNEALVAINIAVIHSFQKNKVTIIDHHSATESFMHHMENEVRLRGGCPADWIWLVPPMSGSLTPVFHQEMISYILSPFFYYQVSDERFIQTEKKKKITFDALAKAVVFSQMLMQRALLKRVPCTILYATETGKSQTFAKKLKSVLSCALNPRLLCMEDYNFAVLEKEHLLLVVTSTFGNGDSPGNGEVSLPSLLPGAYYF
;
A
#
# COMPACT_ATOMS: atom_id res chain seq x y z
N PHE A 1 -2.98 -27.23 -42.21
CA PHE A 1 -1.85 -26.28 -42.11
C PHE A 1 -1.48 -26.11 -40.63
N VAL A 2 -0.81 -27.09 -40.06
CA VAL A 2 -0.22 -27.01 -38.71
C VAL A 2 1.24 -27.37 -38.91
N ASN A 3 2.07 -26.38 -39.28
CA ASN A 3 3.51 -26.52 -39.41
C ASN A 3 4.14 -25.14 -39.21
N GLY A 4 4.95 -24.98 -38.17
CA GLY A 4 6.01 -23.97 -38.11
C GLY A 4 5.79 -22.68 -37.30
N SER A 5 4.56 -22.26 -36.98
CA SER A 5 4.36 -20.89 -36.45
C SER A 5 4.55 -20.70 -34.94
N PHE A 6 4.60 -21.76 -34.12
CA PHE A 6 4.72 -21.62 -32.65
C PHE A 6 6.14 -21.34 -32.16
N ALA A 7 7.16 -21.77 -32.91
CA ALA A 7 8.54 -21.75 -32.46
C ALA A 7 9.20 -20.35 -32.48
N TYR A 8 8.58 -19.35 -33.11
CA TYR A 8 9.17 -18.03 -33.32
C TYR A 8 8.56 -16.89 -32.49
N LEU A 9 7.56 -17.15 -31.64
CA LEU A 9 6.83 -16.09 -30.94
C LEU A 9 7.00 -16.08 -29.40
N SER A 10 7.57 -17.13 -28.80
CA SER A 10 7.91 -17.09 -27.37
C SER A 10 9.21 -16.31 -27.18
N PHE A 11 9.10 -15.06 -26.70
CA PHE A 11 10.27 -14.22 -26.46
C PHE A 11 11.13 -14.70 -25.28
N GLN A 12 10.58 -15.51 -24.37
CA GLN A 12 11.30 -16.09 -23.23
C GLN A 12 10.50 -17.27 -22.65
N SER A 13 11.19 -18.38 -22.31
CA SER A 13 10.64 -19.36 -21.38
C SER A 13 10.52 -18.70 -20.00
N ARG A 14 9.43 -18.98 -19.27
CA ARG A 14 9.33 -18.59 -17.85
C ARG A 14 10.60 -19.01 -17.09
N SER A 15 10.84 -18.37 -15.94
CA SER A 15 11.96 -18.57 -15.00
C SER A 15 12.25 -20.02 -14.56
N CYS A 16 11.47 -21.01 -15.02
CA CYS A 16 11.71 -22.42 -14.81
C CYS A 16 13.01 -22.85 -15.50
N GLU A 17 13.75 -23.73 -14.85
CA GLU A 17 14.95 -24.37 -15.37
C GLU A 17 14.62 -25.82 -15.70
N THR A 18 15.48 -26.50 -16.46
CA THR A 18 15.26 -27.91 -16.88
C THR A 18 14.99 -28.86 -15.73
N LYS A 19 15.48 -28.57 -14.52
CA LYS A 19 15.30 -29.38 -13.30
C LYS A 19 14.37 -28.73 -12.25
N ILE A 20 13.95 -27.48 -12.42
CA ILE A 20 13.27 -26.71 -11.38
C ILE A 20 12.06 -25.96 -11.97
N CYS A 21 10.86 -26.32 -11.53
CA CYS A 21 9.66 -25.55 -11.82
C CYS A 21 9.53 -24.38 -10.84
N LYS A 22 9.54 -23.15 -11.36
CA LYS A 22 9.31 -21.91 -10.60
C LYS A 22 7.91 -21.31 -10.84
N GLY A 23 6.96 -22.16 -11.27
CA GLY A 23 5.62 -21.73 -11.67
C GLY A 23 4.81 -21.05 -10.55
N SER A 24 5.05 -21.42 -9.29
CA SER A 24 4.36 -20.88 -8.12
C SER A 24 4.93 -19.58 -7.57
N LEU A 25 6.02 -19.05 -8.14
CA LEU A 25 6.55 -17.75 -7.72
C LEU A 25 5.57 -16.64 -8.15
N MET A 26 5.14 -15.82 -7.19
CA MET A 26 4.18 -14.73 -7.45
C MET A 26 4.76 -13.67 -8.36
N VAL A 27 5.97 -13.17 -8.10
CA VAL A 27 6.62 -12.11 -8.90
C VAL A 27 8.00 -12.59 -9.36
N PRO A 28 8.06 -13.49 -10.36
CA PRO A 28 9.32 -14.01 -10.85
C PRO A 28 10.03 -12.98 -11.75
N LYS A 29 11.37 -12.96 -11.75
CA LYS A 29 12.16 -12.02 -12.56
C LYS A 29 11.77 -11.97 -14.05
N ALA A 30 11.40 -13.10 -14.66
CA ALA A 30 10.97 -13.13 -16.06
C ALA A 30 9.65 -12.38 -16.34
N LEU A 31 8.82 -12.13 -15.32
CA LEU A 31 7.61 -11.30 -15.41
C LEU A 31 7.86 -9.88 -14.88
N THR A 32 9.09 -9.51 -14.55
CA THR A 32 9.45 -8.20 -14.01
C THR A 32 10.40 -7.49 -14.96
N ARG A 33 10.08 -6.24 -15.30
CA ARG A 33 10.99 -5.34 -16.00
C ARG A 33 11.70 -4.46 -14.99
N PHE A 34 13.02 -4.53 -15.00
CA PHE A 34 13.89 -3.72 -14.15
C PHE A 34 14.26 -2.45 -14.91
N PRO A 35 14.36 -1.29 -14.24
CA PRO A 35 15.00 -0.12 -14.84
C PRO A 35 16.42 -0.52 -15.27
N SER A 36 16.78 -0.30 -16.54
CA SER A 36 18.13 -0.59 -17.03
C SER A 36 18.92 0.68 -17.26
N ASP A 37 20.16 0.73 -16.79
CA ASP A 37 21.13 1.81 -17.07
C ASP A 37 21.63 1.79 -18.53
N THR A 38 21.29 0.76 -19.30
CA THR A 38 21.74 0.56 -20.68
C THR A 38 20.61 0.76 -21.66
N SER A 39 20.84 1.59 -22.67
CA SER A 39 19.92 1.85 -23.77
C SER A 39 19.36 0.54 -24.36
N PRO A 40 18.03 0.42 -24.59
CA PRO A 40 17.38 -0.73 -25.25
C PRO A 40 17.81 -0.94 -26.72
N ALA A 41 18.76 -0.13 -27.22
CA ALA A 41 19.18 -0.05 -28.62
C ALA A 41 19.62 -1.37 -29.26
N ALA A 42 20.17 -2.33 -28.50
CA ALA A 42 20.74 -3.53 -29.11
C ALA A 42 19.71 -4.45 -29.79
N ASN A 43 18.40 -4.31 -29.51
CA ASN A 43 17.37 -5.15 -30.13
C ASN A 43 16.00 -4.47 -30.35
N ILE A 44 15.92 -3.14 -30.29
CA ILE A 44 14.65 -2.42 -30.48
C ILE A 44 14.12 -2.53 -31.91
N LEU A 45 15.00 -2.45 -32.93
CA LEU A 45 14.61 -2.55 -34.34
C LEU A 45 13.92 -3.89 -34.66
N THR A 46 14.50 -5.01 -34.21
CA THR A 46 13.93 -6.34 -34.44
C THR A 46 12.55 -6.48 -33.81
N GLN A 47 12.39 -5.97 -32.57
CA GLN A 47 11.12 -6.02 -31.85
C GLN A 47 10.07 -5.12 -32.51
N ALA A 48 10.48 -3.92 -32.94
CA ALA A 48 9.62 -2.99 -33.66
C ALA A 48 9.13 -3.60 -34.98
N ILE A 49 10.03 -4.13 -35.82
CA ILE A 49 9.67 -4.81 -37.07
C ILE A 49 8.76 -6.02 -36.81
N SER A 50 9.05 -6.82 -35.77
CA SER A 50 8.19 -7.94 -35.37
C SER A 50 6.77 -7.50 -35.02
N PHE A 51 6.63 -6.42 -34.24
CA PHE A 51 5.34 -5.86 -33.85
C PHE A 51 4.59 -5.26 -35.05
N ILE A 52 5.25 -4.49 -35.91
CA ILE A 52 4.63 -3.93 -37.13
C ILE A 52 4.14 -5.05 -38.05
N ASN A 53 4.94 -6.10 -38.24
CA ASN A 53 4.52 -7.29 -38.98
C ASN A 53 3.29 -7.95 -38.35
N GLN A 54 3.23 -8.05 -37.02
CA GLN A 54 2.08 -8.61 -36.30
C GLN A 54 0.82 -7.75 -36.50
N TYR A 55 0.95 -6.43 -36.41
CA TYR A 55 -0.13 -5.47 -36.64
C TYR A 55 -0.70 -5.60 -38.05
N TYR A 56 0.14 -5.55 -39.09
CA TYR A 56 -0.32 -5.63 -40.48
C TYR A 56 -0.88 -7.00 -40.87
N ARG A 57 -0.41 -8.09 -40.26
CA ARG A 57 -1.00 -9.44 -40.44
C ARG A 57 -2.38 -9.58 -39.81
N SER A 58 -2.78 -8.68 -38.92
CA SER A 58 -4.09 -8.74 -38.25
C SER A 58 -5.25 -8.27 -39.17
N PHE A 59 -4.96 -7.53 -40.24
CA PHE A 59 -5.97 -7.08 -41.18
C PHE A 59 -6.50 -8.24 -42.04
N LYS A 60 -7.82 -8.25 -42.27
CA LYS A 60 -8.45 -9.22 -43.18
C LYS A 60 -7.98 -9.04 -44.62
N ASN A 61 -7.80 -7.78 -45.03
CA ASN A 61 -7.31 -7.42 -46.36
C ASN A 61 -5.86 -6.99 -46.27
N SER A 62 -5.01 -7.54 -47.14
CA SER A 62 -3.59 -7.21 -47.19
C SER A 62 -3.36 -5.74 -47.56
N LYS A 63 -2.61 -5.02 -46.73
CA LYS A 63 -2.20 -3.63 -46.94
C LYS A 63 -0.70 -3.53 -47.23
N LYS A 64 -0.25 -4.21 -48.30
CA LYS A 64 1.19 -4.48 -48.53
C LYS A 64 2.02 -3.20 -48.67
N GLU A 65 1.52 -2.20 -49.37
CA GLU A 65 2.24 -0.93 -49.59
C GLU A 65 2.37 -0.13 -48.29
N GLU A 66 1.27 0.05 -47.56
CA GLU A 66 1.27 0.69 -46.22
C GLU A 66 2.20 -0.05 -45.25
N HIS A 67 2.18 -1.39 -45.27
CA HIS A 67 3.02 -2.22 -44.42
C HIS A 67 4.51 -1.99 -44.69
N LEU A 68 4.94 -2.08 -45.95
CA LEU A 68 6.34 -1.85 -46.33
C LEU A 68 6.78 -0.42 -45.99
N ALA A 69 5.94 0.58 -46.31
CA ALA A 69 6.23 1.97 -45.99
C ALA A 69 6.40 2.20 -44.48
N ARG A 70 5.54 1.58 -43.65
CA ARG A 70 5.63 1.69 -42.19
C ARG A 70 6.87 1.00 -41.63
N VAL A 71 7.27 -0.15 -42.18
CA VAL A 71 8.54 -0.81 -41.81
C VAL A 71 9.73 0.09 -42.12
N ASP A 72 9.76 0.71 -43.30
CA ASP A 72 10.86 1.62 -43.70
C ASP A 72 10.87 2.92 -42.88
N GLU A 73 9.70 3.45 -42.50
CA GLU A 73 9.56 4.60 -41.60
C GLU A 73 10.11 4.28 -40.21
N VAL A 74 9.63 3.21 -39.57
CA VAL A 74 10.07 2.80 -38.22
C VAL A 74 11.56 2.46 -38.21
N THR A 75 12.07 1.80 -39.27
CA THR A 75 13.49 1.47 -39.38
C THR A 75 14.33 2.75 -39.38
N ARG A 76 13.98 3.74 -40.21
CA ARG A 76 14.69 5.03 -40.25
C ARG A 76 14.57 5.81 -38.95
N GLU A 77 13.40 5.81 -38.30
CA GLU A 77 13.21 6.51 -37.03
C GLU A 77 14.10 5.91 -35.92
N VAL A 78 14.15 4.58 -35.83
CA VAL A 78 15.04 3.87 -34.90
C VAL A 78 16.50 4.15 -35.19
N GLU A 79 16.93 4.09 -36.45
CA GLU A 79 18.32 4.34 -36.84
C GLU A 79 18.77 5.78 -36.55
N THR A 80 17.86 6.75 -36.67
CA THR A 80 18.18 8.19 -36.51
C THR A 80 18.03 8.70 -35.08
N THR A 81 17.06 8.19 -34.33
CA THR A 81 16.72 8.69 -32.98
C THR A 81 17.02 7.70 -31.85
N GLY A 82 17.29 6.44 -32.18
CA GLY A 82 17.43 5.35 -31.22
C GLY A 82 16.12 4.76 -30.70
N SER A 83 14.96 5.29 -31.13
CA SER A 83 13.62 4.81 -30.76
C SER A 83 12.61 5.07 -31.88
N TYR A 84 11.32 4.84 -31.63
CA TYR A 84 10.25 5.19 -32.57
C TYR A 84 8.95 5.50 -31.83
N GLN A 85 7.99 6.08 -32.57
CA GLN A 85 6.65 6.35 -32.06
C GLN A 85 5.61 5.45 -32.72
N LEU A 86 4.74 4.87 -31.91
CA LEU A 86 3.55 4.15 -32.40
C LEU A 86 2.49 5.13 -32.91
N THR A 87 1.71 4.72 -33.90
CA THR A 87 0.43 5.37 -34.17
C THR A 87 -0.58 5.07 -33.04
N THR A 88 -1.66 5.85 -32.94
CA THR A 88 -2.71 5.57 -31.94
C THR A 88 -3.41 4.24 -32.21
N GLU A 89 -3.55 3.84 -33.48
CA GLU A 89 -4.11 2.56 -33.91
C GLU A 89 -3.19 1.39 -33.53
N GLU A 90 -1.88 1.54 -33.72
CA GLU A 90 -0.87 0.57 -33.30
C GLU A 90 -0.86 0.43 -31.77
N LEU A 91 -0.92 1.55 -31.03
CA LEU A 91 -0.99 1.53 -29.58
C LEU A 91 -2.26 0.82 -29.07
N THR A 92 -3.41 1.11 -29.69
CA THR A 92 -4.68 0.45 -29.36
C THR A 92 -4.61 -1.05 -29.61
N PHE A 93 -4.05 -1.46 -30.75
CA PHE A 93 -3.82 -2.87 -31.06
C PHE A 93 -2.87 -3.52 -30.05
N GLY A 94 -1.76 -2.85 -29.73
CA GLY A 94 -0.74 -3.33 -28.80
C GLY A 94 -1.28 -3.56 -27.40
N ALA A 95 -2.03 -2.59 -26.85
CA ALA A 95 -2.67 -2.73 -25.54
C ALA A 95 -3.67 -3.90 -25.48
N LYS A 96 -4.49 -4.07 -26.53
CA LYS A 96 -5.43 -5.20 -26.65
C LYS A 96 -4.71 -6.54 -26.75
N GLN A 97 -3.62 -6.62 -27.51
CA GLN A 97 -2.81 -7.84 -27.59
C GLN A 97 -2.12 -8.14 -26.25
N ALA A 98 -1.60 -7.13 -25.54
CA ALA A 98 -1.00 -7.31 -24.23
C ALA A 98 -1.99 -7.92 -23.23
N TRP A 99 -3.25 -7.45 -23.22
CA TRP A 99 -4.32 -8.06 -22.42
C TRP A 99 -4.62 -9.50 -22.87
N ARG A 100 -4.78 -9.74 -24.18
CA ARG A 100 -5.00 -11.08 -24.75
C ARG A 100 -3.86 -12.05 -24.39
N ASN A 101 -2.65 -11.54 -24.21
CA ASN A 101 -1.45 -12.31 -23.87
C ASN A 101 -1.24 -12.50 -22.37
N ALA A 102 -1.99 -11.83 -21.49
CA ALA A 102 -1.77 -11.85 -20.04
C ALA A 102 -2.19 -13.18 -19.38
N PRO A 103 -1.26 -14.09 -19.05
CA PRO A 103 -1.58 -15.48 -18.69
C PRO A 103 -2.34 -15.63 -17.37
N ARG A 104 -2.33 -14.59 -16.53
CA ARG A 104 -2.97 -14.55 -15.22
C ARG A 104 -4.36 -13.90 -15.24
N CYS A 105 -4.86 -13.48 -16.40
CA CYS A 105 -6.15 -12.83 -16.52
C CYS A 105 -7.23 -13.81 -16.98
N ILE A 106 -8.26 -14.03 -16.16
CA ILE A 106 -9.38 -14.91 -16.50
C ILE A 106 -10.40 -14.24 -17.44
N GLY A 107 -10.55 -12.91 -17.36
CA GLY A 107 -11.52 -12.12 -18.14
C GLY A 107 -11.16 -11.88 -19.61
N ARG A 108 -10.21 -12.64 -20.18
CA ARG A 108 -9.65 -12.37 -21.51
C ARG A 108 -10.61 -12.57 -22.68
N ILE A 109 -11.80 -13.13 -22.50
CA ILE A 109 -12.81 -13.14 -23.57
C ILE A 109 -13.17 -11.72 -24.03
N GLN A 110 -12.99 -10.71 -23.16
CA GLN A 110 -13.26 -9.30 -23.43
C GLN A 110 -12.11 -8.54 -24.08
N TRP A 111 -11.00 -9.21 -24.44
CA TRP A 111 -9.74 -8.55 -24.84
C TRP A 111 -9.88 -7.51 -25.96
N SER A 112 -10.85 -7.68 -26.87
CA SER A 112 -11.11 -6.75 -27.97
C SER A 112 -11.91 -5.50 -27.57
N ASN A 113 -12.58 -5.54 -26.42
CA ASN A 113 -13.47 -4.50 -25.88
C ASN A 113 -12.73 -3.66 -24.82
N LEU A 114 -11.66 -2.99 -25.25
CA LEU A 114 -10.84 -2.13 -24.41
C LEU A 114 -10.85 -0.71 -24.98
N GLN A 115 -11.21 0.28 -24.16
CA GLN A 115 -11.07 1.70 -24.50
C GLN A 115 -9.64 2.16 -24.17
N LEU A 116 -8.98 2.80 -25.14
CA LEU A 116 -7.68 3.45 -24.94
C LEU A 116 -7.87 4.95 -24.72
N PHE A 117 -7.24 5.50 -23.70
CA PHE A 117 -6.93 6.92 -23.57
C PHE A 117 -5.44 7.14 -23.84
N ASP A 118 -5.16 7.84 -24.94
CA ASP A 118 -3.80 8.15 -25.38
C ASP A 118 -3.31 9.42 -24.65
N ALA A 119 -2.55 9.22 -23.57
CA ALA A 119 -1.97 10.26 -22.75
C ALA A 119 -0.46 10.43 -23.00
N ARG A 120 0.06 9.96 -24.14
CA ARG A 120 1.50 10.03 -24.48
C ARG A 120 2.04 11.45 -24.65
N LYS A 121 1.16 12.45 -24.69
CA LYS A 121 1.53 13.88 -24.73
C LYS A 121 1.51 14.55 -23.35
N CYS A 122 1.14 13.81 -22.30
CA CYS A 122 1.16 14.27 -20.92
C CYS A 122 2.58 14.68 -20.50
N ARG A 123 2.69 15.76 -19.73
CA ARG A 123 3.98 16.34 -19.30
C ARG A 123 4.11 16.50 -17.80
N THR A 124 3.01 16.59 -17.07
CA THR A 124 3.03 16.91 -15.63
C THR A 124 2.20 15.93 -14.82
N THR A 125 2.48 15.83 -13.53
CA THR A 125 1.71 15.08 -12.53
C THR A 125 0.25 15.53 -12.47
N LYS A 126 -0.01 16.83 -12.63
CA LYS A 126 -1.36 17.40 -12.70
C LYS A 126 -2.13 16.90 -13.93
N GLU A 127 -1.51 16.93 -15.10
CA GLU A 127 -2.12 16.37 -16.32
C GLU A 127 -2.35 14.87 -16.15
N MET A 128 -1.41 14.13 -15.53
CA MET A 128 -1.62 12.72 -15.21
C MET A 128 -2.87 12.54 -14.35
N PHE A 129 -3.00 13.30 -13.27
CA PHE A 129 -4.16 13.23 -12.38
C PHE A 129 -5.48 13.51 -13.12
N GLU A 130 -5.51 14.49 -14.01
CA GLU A 130 -6.68 14.80 -14.85
C GLU A 130 -7.06 13.62 -15.77
N TYR A 131 -6.07 13.00 -16.44
CA TYR A 131 -6.28 11.79 -17.24
C TYR A 131 -6.78 10.61 -16.40
N LEU A 132 -6.30 10.44 -15.17
CA LEU A 132 -6.73 9.39 -14.25
C LEU A 132 -8.16 9.62 -13.74
N CYS A 133 -8.52 10.85 -13.43
CA CYS A 133 -9.89 11.20 -13.08
C CYS A 133 -10.85 10.92 -14.24
N ALA A 134 -10.47 11.29 -15.48
CA ALA A 134 -11.23 10.97 -16.68
C ALA A 134 -11.36 9.45 -16.88
N HIS A 135 -10.29 8.69 -16.66
CA HIS A 135 -10.30 7.22 -16.69
C HIS A 135 -11.30 6.66 -15.68
N ILE A 136 -11.22 7.04 -14.41
CA ILE A 136 -12.10 6.51 -13.35
C ILE A 136 -13.56 6.84 -13.65
N LYS A 137 -13.84 8.08 -14.07
CA LYS A 137 -15.19 8.52 -14.43
C LYS A 137 -15.76 7.71 -15.60
N PHE A 138 -14.98 7.55 -16.66
CA PHE A 138 -15.39 6.78 -17.84
C PHE A 138 -15.56 5.30 -17.50
N ALA A 139 -14.60 4.70 -16.81
CA ALA A 139 -14.61 3.28 -16.51
C ALA A 139 -15.74 2.90 -15.53
N THR A 140 -16.08 3.78 -14.59
CA THR A 140 -17.13 3.52 -13.59
C THR A 140 -18.55 3.58 -14.18
N ASP A 141 -18.85 4.52 -15.07
CA ASP A 141 -20.11 4.62 -15.84
C ASP A 141 -21.40 4.37 -15.01
N GLY A 142 -21.48 4.94 -13.80
CA GLY A 142 -22.65 4.75 -12.92
C GLY A 142 -22.88 3.31 -12.43
N GLY A 143 -21.86 2.45 -12.47
CA GLY A 143 -21.92 1.04 -12.10
C GLY A 143 -21.77 0.09 -13.29
N ASN A 144 -21.99 0.56 -14.52
CA ASN A 144 -21.83 -0.23 -15.74
C ASN A 144 -20.35 -0.28 -16.18
N ILE A 145 -19.53 -1.03 -15.43
CA ILE A 145 -18.07 -0.95 -15.54
C ILE A 145 -17.56 -1.23 -16.96
N ARG A 146 -16.73 -0.33 -17.49
CA ARG A 146 -16.12 -0.41 -18.83
C ARG A 146 -14.62 -0.64 -18.73
N SER A 147 -14.11 -1.63 -19.48
CA SER A 147 -12.66 -1.90 -19.52
C SER A 147 -11.93 -0.77 -20.25
N THR A 148 -10.99 -0.13 -19.56
CA THR A 148 -10.27 1.06 -20.03
C THR A 148 -8.79 0.95 -19.72
N ILE A 149 -7.94 1.54 -20.54
CA ILE A 149 -6.51 1.74 -20.28
C ILE A 149 -6.13 3.18 -20.63
N THR A 150 -5.35 3.83 -19.76
CA THR A 150 -4.69 5.11 -20.08
C THR A 150 -3.22 4.84 -20.27
N VAL A 151 -2.62 5.29 -21.38
CA VAL A 151 -1.18 5.08 -21.65
C VAL A 151 -0.45 6.42 -21.64
N PHE A 152 0.47 6.59 -20.69
CA PHE A 152 1.32 7.77 -20.54
C PHE A 152 2.58 7.68 -21.44
N PRO A 153 3.46 8.69 -21.48
CA PRO A 153 4.66 8.65 -22.31
C PRO A 153 5.50 7.39 -22.08
N GLN A 154 6.09 6.87 -23.17
CA GLN A 154 7.03 5.76 -23.10
C GLN A 154 8.34 6.17 -22.44
N ARG A 155 9.01 5.20 -21.82
CA ARG A 155 10.37 5.34 -21.31
C ARG A 155 11.32 5.79 -22.42
N THR A 156 12.23 6.69 -22.07
CA THR A 156 13.30 7.19 -22.93
C THR A 156 14.65 6.66 -22.47
N ASP A 157 15.30 7.36 -21.54
CA ASP A 157 16.63 7.06 -20.99
C ASP A 157 16.57 6.35 -19.62
N GLY A 158 15.36 6.04 -19.15
CA GLY A 158 15.12 5.42 -17.84
C GLY A 158 15.20 6.40 -16.66
N GLN A 159 15.53 7.67 -16.91
CA GLN A 159 15.54 8.72 -15.88
C GLN A 159 14.26 9.56 -15.92
N HIS A 160 13.57 9.61 -17.07
CA HIS A 160 12.38 10.43 -17.27
C HIS A 160 11.07 9.62 -17.31
N ASP A 161 10.99 8.56 -16.51
CA ASP A 161 9.82 7.70 -16.47
C ASP A 161 8.57 8.46 -15.96
N PHE A 162 7.42 8.07 -16.49
CA PHE A 162 6.12 8.35 -15.87
C PHE A 162 5.73 7.14 -15.02
N ARG A 163 5.38 7.34 -13.75
CA ARG A 163 5.01 6.26 -12.83
C ARG A 163 3.80 6.63 -11.99
N ILE A 164 2.98 5.63 -11.70
CA ILE A 164 1.97 5.68 -10.66
C ILE A 164 2.43 4.70 -9.59
N TRP A 165 2.71 5.21 -8.39
CA TRP A 165 3.28 4.38 -7.34
C TRP A 165 2.25 3.45 -6.70
N ASN A 166 0.98 3.87 -6.69
CA ASN A 166 -0.12 3.06 -6.21
C ASN A 166 -0.19 1.75 -6.99
N SER A 167 -0.43 0.64 -6.31
CA SER A 167 -0.62 -0.65 -6.98
C SER A 167 -1.91 -0.70 -7.80
N GLN A 168 -2.95 0.02 -7.36
CA GLN A 168 -4.22 0.20 -8.05
C GLN A 168 -4.67 1.65 -7.89
N LEU A 169 -5.48 2.18 -8.81
CA LEU A 169 -5.95 3.57 -8.73
C LEU A 169 -6.80 3.83 -7.48
N ILE A 170 -7.64 2.88 -7.08
CA ILE A 170 -8.47 2.99 -5.88
C ILE A 170 -8.07 1.85 -4.95
N ARG A 171 -7.66 2.19 -3.72
CA ARG A 171 -7.39 1.26 -2.62
C ARG A 171 -7.68 1.93 -1.29
N TYR A 172 -7.96 1.12 -0.28
CA TYR A 172 -8.11 1.60 1.09
C TYR A 172 -6.78 1.62 1.84
N ALA A 173 -6.60 2.61 2.69
CA ALA A 173 -5.43 2.75 3.55
C ALA A 173 -5.38 1.67 4.64
N GLY A 174 -4.19 1.48 5.21
CA GLY A 174 -3.96 0.62 6.38
C GLY A 174 -3.13 1.36 7.42
N TYR A 175 -3.54 1.32 8.68
CA TYR A 175 -2.91 2.06 9.78
C TYR A 175 -2.48 1.11 10.88
N GLN A 176 -1.18 1.02 11.13
CA GLN A 176 -0.64 0.32 12.28
C GLN A 176 -0.87 1.18 13.54
N MET A 177 -1.60 0.64 14.51
CA MET A 177 -1.92 1.31 15.77
C MET A 177 -0.88 0.99 16.85
N GLU A 178 -0.80 1.84 17.88
CA GLU A 178 0.14 1.70 19.00
C GLU A 178 -0.05 0.40 19.80
N ASP A 179 -1.28 -0.12 19.87
CA ASP A 179 -1.63 -1.37 20.55
C ASP A 179 -1.29 -2.63 19.73
N GLY A 180 -0.70 -2.46 18.54
CA GLY A 180 -0.33 -3.55 17.63
C GLY A 180 -1.44 -3.96 16.66
N THR A 181 -2.65 -3.42 16.79
CA THR A 181 -3.75 -3.67 15.84
C THR A 181 -3.56 -2.88 14.55
N VAL A 182 -4.30 -3.26 13.51
CA VAL A 182 -4.33 -2.55 12.23
C VAL A 182 -5.75 -2.13 11.90
N ILE A 183 -5.94 -0.84 11.59
CA ILE A 183 -7.21 -0.30 11.05
C ILE A 183 -7.10 -0.25 9.52
N GLY A 184 -8.16 -0.62 8.81
CA GLY A 184 -8.19 -0.58 7.35
C GLY A 184 -7.60 -1.85 6.71
N ASP A 185 -6.90 -1.69 5.60
CA ASP A 185 -6.33 -2.79 4.81
C ASP A 185 -4.86 -3.05 5.18
N PRO A 186 -4.51 -4.14 5.90
CA PRO A 186 -3.16 -4.38 6.39
C PRO A 186 -2.08 -4.48 5.31
N VAL A 187 -2.43 -4.87 4.09
CA VAL A 187 -1.44 -4.94 3.01
C VAL A 187 -0.95 -3.56 2.55
N ASN A 188 -1.64 -2.49 2.95
CA ASN A 188 -1.33 -1.12 2.55
C ASN A 188 -0.66 -0.29 3.63
N VAL A 189 -0.32 -0.87 4.79
CA VAL A 189 0.32 -0.13 5.89
C VAL A 189 1.58 0.60 5.41
N GLU A 190 2.50 -0.10 4.76
CA GLU A 190 3.76 0.50 4.27
C GLU A 190 3.50 1.65 3.26
N PHE A 191 2.56 1.46 2.33
CA PHE A 191 2.24 2.49 1.34
C PHE A 191 1.50 3.68 1.96
N THR A 192 0.67 3.42 2.98
CA THR A 192 -0.07 4.45 3.72
C THR A 192 0.90 5.33 4.51
N GLU A 193 1.93 4.75 5.13
CA GLU A 193 3.00 5.48 5.79
C GLU A 193 3.74 6.40 4.80
N ILE A 194 4.02 5.93 3.58
CA ILE A 194 4.60 6.75 2.51
C ILE A 194 3.68 7.93 2.17
N CYS A 195 2.37 7.71 2.01
CA CYS A 195 1.43 8.80 1.78
C CYS A 195 1.47 9.85 2.90
N THR A 196 1.49 9.41 4.17
CA THR A 196 1.55 10.31 5.32
C THR A 196 2.88 11.09 5.38
N GLN A 197 4.01 10.46 5.06
CA GLN A 197 5.31 11.13 4.97
C GLN A 197 5.36 12.20 3.88
N LEU A 198 4.63 12.00 2.78
CA LEU A 198 4.46 12.98 1.69
C LEU A 198 3.40 14.05 2.00
N GLY A 199 2.86 14.09 3.23
CA GLY A 199 1.95 15.14 3.70
C GLY A 199 0.47 14.79 3.64
N TRP A 200 0.10 13.55 3.31
CA TRP A 200 -1.30 13.13 3.41
C TRP A 200 -1.76 13.05 4.87
N THR A 201 -2.94 13.58 5.16
CA THR A 201 -3.51 13.54 6.51
C THR A 201 -4.35 12.26 6.70
N PRO A 202 -3.91 11.31 7.55
CA PRO A 202 -4.65 10.07 7.78
C PRO A 202 -5.97 10.34 8.50
N LYS A 203 -7.04 9.64 8.11
CA LYS A 203 -8.38 9.77 8.70
C LYS A 203 -8.70 8.63 9.69
N TYR A 204 -7.89 7.57 9.71
CA TYR A 204 -7.99 6.42 10.61
C TYR A 204 -9.32 5.67 10.55
N GLY A 205 -9.95 5.64 9.37
CA GLY A 205 -11.13 4.85 9.05
C GLY A 205 -10.77 3.53 8.35
N SER A 206 -11.66 2.52 8.48
CA SER A 206 -11.44 1.20 7.89
C SER A 206 -11.49 1.14 6.36
N PHE A 207 -11.96 2.21 5.72
CA PHE A 207 -12.19 2.28 4.27
C PHE A 207 -11.81 3.67 3.73
N ASP A 208 -10.71 4.23 4.24
CA ASP A 208 -10.19 5.51 3.75
C ASP A 208 -9.51 5.30 2.40
N VAL A 209 -10.01 5.95 1.35
CA VAL A 209 -9.39 5.88 0.02
C VAL A 209 -8.03 6.58 0.05
N LEU A 210 -6.99 5.86 -0.41
CA LEU A 210 -5.63 6.39 -0.54
C LEU A 210 -5.56 7.48 -1.62
N PRO A 211 -4.70 8.50 -1.44
CA PRO A 211 -4.38 9.42 -2.52
C PRO A 211 -3.53 8.74 -3.60
N LEU A 212 -3.48 9.34 -4.78
CA LEU A 212 -2.55 8.96 -5.84
C LEU A 212 -1.20 9.63 -5.61
N ILE A 213 -0.12 8.85 -5.73
CA ILE A 213 1.26 9.35 -5.79
C ILE A 213 1.73 9.19 -7.24
N LEU A 214 1.96 10.33 -7.89
CA LEU A 214 2.22 10.42 -9.33
C LEU A 214 3.62 11.02 -9.58
N GLU A 215 4.37 10.37 -10.44
CA GLU A 215 5.70 10.80 -10.89
C GLU A 215 5.63 11.03 -12.40
N ALA A 216 6.03 12.23 -12.83
CA ALA A 216 6.05 12.62 -14.23
C ALA A 216 7.47 13.01 -14.63
N ASN A 217 7.95 12.50 -15.76
CA ASN A 217 9.22 12.90 -16.36
C ASN A 217 10.43 12.76 -15.41
N GLY A 218 10.41 11.80 -14.48
CA GLY A 218 11.50 11.59 -13.51
C GLY A 218 11.62 12.62 -12.39
N GLU A 219 10.66 13.53 -12.27
CA GLU A 219 10.61 14.53 -11.19
C GLU A 219 10.17 13.90 -9.87
N ASP A 220 10.29 14.64 -8.76
CA ASP A 220 9.80 14.16 -7.47
C ASP A 220 8.27 13.89 -7.53
N PRO A 221 7.80 12.84 -6.85
CA PRO A 221 6.39 12.45 -6.89
C PRO A 221 5.50 13.47 -6.18
N GLU A 222 4.30 13.67 -6.70
CA GLU A 222 3.28 14.54 -6.12
C GLU A 222 2.03 13.76 -5.70
N LEU A 223 1.36 14.26 -4.67
CA LEU A 223 0.21 13.61 -4.04
C LEU A 223 -1.11 14.27 -4.44
N PHE A 224 -2.08 13.47 -4.88
CA PHE A 224 -3.41 13.95 -5.29
C PHE A 224 -4.51 13.12 -4.65
N GLU A 225 -5.44 13.76 -3.94
CA GLU A 225 -6.66 13.08 -3.46
C GLU A 225 -7.65 12.90 -4.61
N ILE A 226 -8.16 11.67 -4.78
CA ILE A 226 -9.20 11.38 -5.78
C ILE A 226 -10.51 12.05 -5.31
N PRO A 227 -11.21 12.81 -6.18
CA PRO A 227 -12.50 13.40 -5.82
C PRO A 227 -13.48 12.29 -5.38
N PRO A 228 -14.07 12.36 -4.17
CA PRO A 228 -14.89 11.27 -3.63
C PRO A 228 -16.06 10.85 -4.53
N GLU A 229 -16.62 11.79 -5.30
CA GLU A 229 -17.70 11.54 -6.25
C GLU A 229 -17.31 10.64 -7.44
N LEU A 230 -16.02 10.46 -7.70
CA LEU A 230 -15.52 9.52 -8.71
C LEU A 230 -15.37 8.10 -8.16
N VAL A 231 -15.37 7.92 -6.84
CA VAL A 231 -15.18 6.62 -6.18
C VAL A 231 -16.54 6.01 -5.86
N LEU A 232 -17.03 5.15 -6.76
CA LEU A 232 -18.21 4.34 -6.49
C LEU A 232 -17.88 3.20 -5.52
N GLU A 233 -18.55 3.17 -4.38
CA GLU A 233 -18.46 2.09 -3.39
C GLU A 233 -19.78 1.31 -3.29
N VAL A 234 -19.68 0.02 -3.04
CA VAL A 234 -20.82 -0.87 -2.78
C VAL A 234 -20.80 -1.27 -1.30
N GLN A 235 -21.85 -0.91 -0.57
CA GLN A 235 -22.08 -1.39 0.79
C GLN A 235 -22.52 -2.86 0.77
N MET A 236 -21.95 -3.67 1.65
CA MET A 236 -22.20 -5.11 1.67
C MET A 236 -23.39 -5.47 2.54
N GLU A 237 -24.29 -6.25 1.96
CA GLU A 237 -25.45 -6.85 2.61
C GLU A 237 -25.63 -8.29 2.12
N HIS A 238 -26.30 -9.11 2.93
CA HIS A 238 -26.55 -10.50 2.60
C HIS A 238 -28.06 -10.73 2.37
N PRO A 239 -28.47 -11.48 1.34
CA PRO A 239 -29.89 -11.66 1.00
C PRO A 239 -30.70 -12.42 2.06
N ARG A 240 -30.02 -13.11 2.99
CA ARG A 240 -30.66 -13.90 4.07
C ARG A 240 -30.24 -13.52 5.49
N TYR A 241 -29.13 -12.79 5.64
CA TYR A 241 -28.55 -12.50 6.95
C TYR A 241 -28.61 -11.00 7.17
N GLU A 242 -29.69 -10.53 7.79
CA GLU A 242 -29.93 -9.09 7.97
C GLU A 242 -28.82 -8.41 8.79
N TRP A 243 -28.22 -9.13 9.74
CA TRP A 243 -27.09 -8.65 10.54
C TRP A 243 -25.83 -8.39 9.72
N PHE A 244 -25.72 -8.88 8.48
CA PHE A 244 -24.50 -8.70 7.66
C PHE A 244 -24.23 -7.22 7.38
N LYS A 245 -25.29 -6.40 7.21
CA LYS A 245 -25.16 -4.95 7.02
C LYS A 245 -24.51 -4.26 8.23
N GLU A 246 -24.65 -4.82 9.43
CA GLU A 246 -24.09 -4.28 10.68
C GLU A 246 -22.57 -4.49 10.76
N LEU A 247 -22.00 -5.32 9.88
CA LEU A 247 -20.56 -5.42 9.71
C LEU A 247 -19.96 -4.14 9.11
N ASN A 248 -20.79 -3.29 8.48
CA ASN A 248 -20.42 -2.02 7.82
C ASN A 248 -19.25 -2.20 6.82
N LEU A 249 -19.28 -3.31 6.08
CA LEU A 249 -18.30 -3.60 5.04
C LEU A 249 -18.70 -2.91 3.74
N ARG A 250 -17.72 -2.43 3.01
CA ARG A 250 -17.88 -1.88 1.66
C ARG A 250 -16.66 -2.19 0.82
N TRP A 251 -16.81 -2.06 -0.49
CA TRP A 251 -15.70 -2.14 -1.43
C TRP A 251 -15.90 -1.20 -2.61
N TYR A 252 -14.82 -0.66 -3.15
CA TYR A 252 -14.86 0.15 -4.37
C TYR A 252 -15.21 -0.72 -5.57
N ALA A 253 -15.96 -0.17 -6.52
CA ALA A 253 -16.49 -0.91 -7.66
C ALA A 253 -15.47 -1.18 -8.78
N LEU A 254 -14.39 -0.38 -8.85
CA LEU A 254 -13.49 -0.33 -10.00
C LEU A 254 -12.11 -0.96 -9.68
N PRO A 255 -11.80 -2.19 -10.15
CA PRO A 255 -10.47 -2.77 -10.03
C PRO A 255 -9.54 -2.24 -11.14
N ALA A 256 -8.74 -1.23 -10.82
CA ALA A 256 -7.83 -0.60 -11.78
C ALA A 256 -6.37 -0.80 -11.38
N VAL A 257 -5.66 -1.73 -12.01
CA VAL A 257 -4.21 -1.97 -11.79
C VAL A 257 -3.42 -0.77 -12.32
N ALA A 258 -2.46 -0.26 -11.55
CA ALA A 258 -1.77 0.99 -11.87
C ALA A 258 -0.24 0.90 -11.95
N ASN A 259 0.38 -0.16 -11.42
CA ASN A 259 1.84 -0.29 -11.29
C ASN A 259 2.50 -1.30 -12.25
N MET A 260 1.78 -1.73 -13.29
CA MET A 260 2.35 -2.60 -14.34
C MET A 260 2.96 -1.79 -15.48
N LEU A 261 3.85 -2.42 -16.26
CA LEU A 261 4.48 -1.88 -17.47
C LEU A 261 3.86 -2.52 -18.70
N LEU A 262 3.52 -1.73 -19.71
CA LEU A 262 3.11 -2.23 -21.02
C LEU A 262 4.32 -2.22 -21.96
N GLU A 263 4.70 -3.39 -22.49
CA GLU A 263 5.73 -3.53 -23.51
C GLU A 263 5.06 -3.76 -24.88
N ILE A 264 5.44 -2.95 -25.87
CA ILE A 264 4.97 -3.08 -27.26
C ILE A 264 6.13 -2.86 -28.22
N GLY A 265 6.55 -3.91 -28.92
CA GLY A 265 7.54 -3.81 -29.99
C GLY A 265 8.86 -3.20 -29.52
N GLY A 266 9.30 -3.54 -28.31
CA GLY A 266 10.51 -3.01 -27.68
C GLY A 266 10.35 -1.67 -26.98
N LEU A 267 9.19 -1.00 -27.11
CA LEU A 267 8.86 0.21 -26.34
C LEU A 267 8.29 -0.18 -24.98
N GLU A 268 8.64 0.60 -23.96
CA GLU A 268 8.21 0.36 -22.58
C GLU A 268 7.39 1.54 -22.08
N PHE A 269 6.14 1.31 -21.69
CA PHE A 269 5.23 2.29 -21.10
C PHE A 269 5.10 2.03 -19.61
N THR A 270 5.80 2.81 -18.80
CA THR A 270 5.99 2.58 -17.36
C THR A 270 4.80 3.06 -16.50
N ALA A 271 3.90 3.85 -17.07
CA ALA A 271 2.60 4.17 -16.49
C ALA A 271 1.50 3.88 -17.51
N CYS A 272 0.73 2.83 -17.25
CA CYS A 272 -0.34 2.40 -18.14
C CYS A 272 -1.53 1.81 -17.36
N PRO A 273 -2.17 2.55 -16.44
CA PRO A 273 -3.21 1.99 -15.59
C PRO A 273 -4.39 1.49 -16.42
N PHE A 274 -4.92 0.33 -16.06
CA PHE A 274 -6.01 -0.32 -16.74
C PHE A 274 -6.98 -0.99 -15.77
N ASN A 275 -8.25 -1.09 -16.19
CA ASN A 275 -9.29 -1.74 -15.42
C ASN A 275 -10.07 -2.75 -16.26
N GLY A 276 -10.65 -3.73 -15.57
CA GLY A 276 -11.82 -4.48 -16.01
C GLY A 276 -12.94 -4.29 -14.99
N TRP A 277 -13.68 -5.36 -14.70
CA TRP A 277 -14.59 -5.44 -13.55
C TRP A 277 -14.21 -6.63 -12.68
N TYR A 278 -14.68 -6.62 -11.43
CA TYR A 278 -14.34 -7.65 -10.46
C TYR A 278 -14.93 -9.02 -10.81
N MET A 279 -14.14 -10.06 -10.58
CA MET A 279 -14.66 -11.36 -10.20
C MET A 279 -14.91 -11.37 -8.69
N SER A 280 -16.10 -11.81 -8.27
CA SER A 280 -16.55 -11.75 -6.85
C SER A 280 -15.54 -12.27 -5.81
N THR A 281 -14.78 -13.32 -6.16
CA THR A 281 -13.83 -13.96 -5.24
C THR A 281 -12.57 -13.13 -4.99
N GLU A 282 -12.29 -12.11 -5.81
CA GLU A 282 -11.25 -11.12 -5.49
C GLU A 282 -11.61 -10.40 -4.18
N ILE A 283 -12.86 -9.95 -4.07
CA ILE A 283 -13.36 -9.25 -2.87
C ILE A 283 -13.70 -10.25 -1.76
N GLY A 284 -14.63 -11.17 -2.05
CA GLY A 284 -15.24 -12.05 -1.05
C GLY A 284 -14.28 -13.06 -0.43
N VAL A 285 -13.25 -13.49 -1.17
CA VAL A 285 -12.24 -14.44 -0.68
C VAL A 285 -10.95 -13.72 -0.32
N ARG A 286 -10.35 -12.95 -1.25
CA ARG A 286 -9.02 -12.40 -1.01
C ARG A 286 -9.06 -11.17 -0.13
N ASP A 287 -9.86 -10.16 -0.48
CA ASP A 287 -9.87 -8.90 0.27
C ASP A 287 -10.47 -9.05 1.67
N PHE A 288 -11.59 -9.76 1.78
CA PHE A 288 -12.27 -9.94 3.06
C PHE A 288 -11.74 -11.10 3.91
N CYS A 289 -11.28 -12.19 3.31
CA CYS A 289 -11.01 -13.43 4.07
C CYS A 289 -9.53 -13.80 4.23
N ASP A 290 -8.60 -13.21 3.46
CA ASP A 290 -7.18 -13.47 3.68
C ASP A 290 -6.76 -12.97 5.09
N PRO A 291 -5.99 -13.75 5.87
CA PRO A 291 -5.56 -13.37 7.22
C PRO A 291 -4.72 -12.09 7.27
N GLN A 292 -3.97 -11.81 6.20
CA GLN A 292 -3.16 -10.59 6.03
C GLN A 292 -3.94 -9.42 5.38
N ARG A 293 -5.28 -9.53 5.30
CA ARG A 293 -6.20 -8.52 4.79
C ARG A 293 -7.26 -8.22 5.86
N TYR A 294 -8.53 -8.00 5.50
CA TYR A 294 -9.57 -7.66 6.48
C TYR A 294 -9.94 -8.80 7.43
N ASN A 295 -9.58 -10.06 7.10
CA ASN A 295 -9.67 -11.23 7.97
C ASN A 295 -11.01 -11.40 8.72
N ILE A 296 -12.14 -11.27 8.04
CA ILE A 296 -13.47 -11.22 8.68
C ILE A 296 -14.10 -12.61 8.93
N VAL A 297 -13.47 -13.69 8.46
CA VAL A 297 -14.07 -15.05 8.41
C VAL A 297 -14.58 -15.49 9.77
N GLU A 298 -13.79 -15.28 10.84
CA GLU A 298 -14.17 -15.67 12.19
C GLU A 298 -15.35 -14.86 12.72
N ARG A 299 -15.38 -13.54 12.47
CA ARG A 299 -16.49 -12.67 12.85
C ARG A 299 -17.79 -13.13 12.21
N VAL A 300 -17.76 -13.41 10.91
CA VAL A 300 -18.91 -13.93 10.16
C VAL A 300 -19.34 -15.31 10.69
N GLY A 301 -18.40 -16.23 10.91
CA GLY A 301 -18.70 -17.56 11.44
C GLY A 301 -19.39 -17.53 12.81
N ARG A 302 -18.99 -16.61 13.69
CA ARG A 302 -19.67 -16.39 14.98
C ARG A 302 -21.08 -15.83 14.83
N CYS A 303 -21.28 -14.84 13.95
CA CYS A 303 -22.61 -14.28 13.66
C CYS A 303 -23.57 -15.31 13.03
N MET A 304 -23.02 -16.30 12.32
CA MET A 304 -23.78 -17.45 11.78
C MET A 304 -24.06 -18.54 12.82
N GLY A 305 -23.48 -18.47 14.02
CA GLY A 305 -23.64 -19.49 15.07
C GLY A 305 -22.88 -20.79 14.81
N LEU A 306 -21.79 -20.74 14.02
CA LEU A 306 -21.01 -21.93 13.66
C LEU A 306 -20.00 -22.34 14.75
N GLU A 307 -19.58 -23.61 14.74
CA GLU A 307 -18.55 -24.16 15.64
C GLU A 307 -17.13 -23.64 15.27
N THR A 308 -16.86 -22.34 15.50
CA THR A 308 -15.61 -21.68 15.07
C THR A 308 -14.32 -22.20 15.72
N HIS A 309 -14.44 -22.99 16.78
CA HIS A 309 -13.33 -23.64 17.47
C HIS A 309 -12.99 -25.03 16.89
N ARG A 310 -13.83 -25.61 16.03
CA ARG A 310 -13.67 -26.97 15.50
C ARG A 310 -13.51 -26.96 13.98
N LEU A 311 -12.28 -27.10 13.49
CA LEU A 311 -12.01 -27.04 12.03
C LEU A 311 -12.76 -28.09 11.21
N SER A 312 -13.00 -29.29 11.76
CA SER A 312 -13.74 -30.35 11.06
C SER A 312 -15.22 -30.05 10.82
N SER A 313 -15.79 -29.00 11.44
CA SER A 313 -17.15 -28.54 11.14
C SER A 313 -17.24 -27.81 9.79
N LEU A 314 -16.09 -27.49 9.17
CA LEU A 314 -15.99 -26.72 7.93
C LEU A 314 -16.59 -25.30 8.04
N TRP A 315 -16.66 -24.75 9.25
CA TRP A 315 -17.24 -23.42 9.49
C TRP A 315 -16.60 -22.31 8.64
N LYS A 316 -15.29 -22.41 8.33
CA LYS A 316 -14.61 -21.45 7.45
C LYS A 316 -15.15 -21.51 6.03
N ASN A 317 -15.44 -22.70 5.51
CA ASN A 317 -16.01 -22.88 4.18
C ASN A 317 -17.42 -22.30 4.10
N GLU A 318 -18.25 -22.56 5.11
CA GLU A 318 -19.61 -22.06 5.17
C GLU A 318 -19.64 -20.51 5.28
N ALA A 319 -18.83 -19.93 6.17
CA ALA A 319 -18.69 -18.48 6.28
C ALA A 319 -18.15 -17.85 4.98
N LEU A 320 -17.15 -18.46 4.34
CA LEU A 320 -16.58 -17.97 3.09
C LEU A 320 -17.62 -17.91 1.96
N VAL A 321 -18.45 -18.96 1.83
CA VAL A 321 -19.54 -18.99 0.85
C VAL A 321 -20.56 -17.89 1.13
N ALA A 322 -20.96 -17.69 2.39
CA ALA A 322 -21.88 -16.62 2.76
C ALA A 322 -21.33 -15.22 2.44
N ILE A 323 -20.04 -14.98 2.69
CA ILE A 323 -19.38 -13.70 2.35
C ILE A 323 -19.39 -13.47 0.84
N ASN A 324 -19.06 -14.49 0.04
CA ASN A 324 -19.04 -14.34 -1.41
C ASN A 324 -20.46 -14.13 -1.99
N ILE A 325 -21.49 -14.75 -1.39
CA ILE A 325 -22.90 -14.48 -1.72
C ILE A 325 -23.25 -13.02 -1.41
N ALA A 326 -22.84 -12.49 -0.26
CA ALA A 326 -23.08 -11.08 0.09
C ALA A 326 -22.48 -10.12 -0.94
N VAL A 327 -21.24 -10.38 -1.38
CA VAL A 327 -20.56 -9.56 -2.41
C VAL A 327 -21.36 -9.57 -3.72
N ILE A 328 -21.67 -10.75 -4.26
CA ILE A 328 -22.42 -10.86 -5.52
C ILE A 328 -23.78 -10.16 -5.40
N HIS A 329 -24.52 -10.44 -4.32
CA HIS A 329 -25.83 -9.85 -4.08
C HIS A 329 -25.78 -8.32 -4.02
N SER A 330 -24.82 -7.77 -3.27
CA SER A 330 -24.69 -6.33 -3.05
C SER A 330 -24.39 -5.59 -4.35
N PHE A 331 -23.46 -6.10 -5.15
CA PHE A 331 -23.13 -5.52 -6.45
C PHE A 331 -24.33 -5.60 -7.42
N GLN A 332 -25.00 -6.74 -7.51
CA GLN A 332 -26.17 -6.92 -8.37
C GLN A 332 -27.34 -6.01 -7.96
N LYS A 333 -27.63 -5.91 -6.66
CA LYS A 333 -28.68 -5.04 -6.13
C LYS A 333 -28.43 -3.56 -6.47
N ASN A 334 -27.17 -3.14 -6.39
CA ASN A 334 -26.74 -1.78 -6.72
C ASN A 334 -26.47 -1.57 -8.22
N LYS A 335 -26.74 -2.56 -9.07
CA LYS A 335 -26.54 -2.52 -10.53
C LYS A 335 -25.09 -2.21 -10.93
N VAL A 336 -24.14 -2.70 -10.15
CA VAL A 336 -22.71 -2.60 -10.42
C VAL A 336 -22.21 -3.89 -11.07
N THR A 337 -21.51 -3.79 -12.20
CA THR A 337 -20.99 -4.94 -12.94
C THR A 337 -20.06 -5.78 -12.08
N ILE A 338 -20.37 -7.07 -11.94
CA ILE A 338 -19.55 -8.08 -11.28
C ILE A 338 -19.79 -9.43 -11.97
N ILE A 339 -18.82 -10.34 -11.90
CA ILE A 339 -18.99 -11.72 -12.38
C ILE A 339 -18.67 -12.73 -11.27
N ASP A 340 -19.44 -13.82 -11.20
CA ASP A 340 -19.11 -14.94 -10.33
C ASP A 340 -18.01 -15.83 -10.95
N HIS A 341 -17.34 -16.62 -10.12
CA HIS A 341 -16.20 -17.42 -10.55
C HIS A 341 -16.56 -18.63 -11.41
N HIS A 342 -17.80 -19.13 -11.37
CA HIS A 342 -18.25 -20.19 -12.28
C HIS A 342 -18.46 -19.62 -13.69
N SER A 343 -19.21 -18.53 -13.82
CA SER A 343 -19.42 -17.85 -15.11
C SER A 343 -18.10 -17.36 -15.73
N ALA A 344 -17.17 -16.84 -14.92
CA ALA A 344 -15.87 -16.37 -15.38
C ALA A 344 -15.00 -17.53 -15.93
N THR A 345 -14.99 -18.68 -15.25
CA THR A 345 -14.22 -19.85 -15.68
C THR A 345 -14.80 -20.52 -16.91
N GLU A 346 -16.13 -20.62 -17.03
CA GLU A 346 -16.79 -21.08 -18.26
C GLU A 346 -16.50 -20.16 -19.45
N SER A 347 -16.58 -18.84 -19.25
CA SER A 347 -16.23 -17.85 -20.28
C SER A 347 -14.77 -17.97 -20.70
N PHE A 348 -13.85 -18.24 -19.77
CA PHE A 348 -12.44 -18.45 -20.07
C PHE A 348 -12.20 -19.70 -20.92
N MET A 349 -12.92 -20.80 -20.69
CA MET A 349 -12.79 -22.01 -21.51
C MET A 349 -13.17 -21.75 -22.97
N HIS A 350 -14.28 -21.03 -23.21
CA HIS A 350 -14.66 -20.60 -24.56
C HIS A 350 -13.61 -19.70 -25.21
N HIS A 351 -13.00 -18.79 -24.43
CA HIS A 351 -11.87 -17.99 -24.91
C HIS A 351 -10.70 -18.90 -25.31
N MET A 352 -10.27 -19.81 -24.44
CA MET A 352 -9.14 -20.70 -24.70
C MET A 352 -9.34 -21.55 -25.97
N GLU A 353 -10.53 -22.15 -26.15
CA GLU A 353 -10.89 -22.89 -27.37
C GLU A 353 -10.80 -22.02 -28.63
N ASN A 354 -11.34 -20.81 -28.58
CA ASN A 354 -11.27 -19.86 -29.68
C ASN A 354 -9.81 -19.48 -30.00
N GLU A 355 -8.97 -19.25 -28.99
CA GLU A 355 -7.55 -18.91 -29.17
C GLU A 355 -6.74 -20.06 -29.78
N VAL A 356 -6.98 -21.30 -29.32
CA VAL A 356 -6.38 -22.49 -29.91
C VAL A 356 -6.80 -22.63 -31.37
N ARG A 357 -8.07 -22.43 -31.69
CA ARG A 357 -8.55 -22.47 -33.09
C ARG A 357 -7.94 -21.38 -33.96
N LEU A 358 -7.85 -20.14 -33.44
CA LEU A 358 -7.45 -18.97 -34.23
C LEU A 358 -5.94 -18.83 -34.41
N ARG A 359 -5.17 -19.12 -33.35
CA ARG A 359 -3.71 -18.90 -33.34
C ARG A 359 -2.91 -20.07 -32.79
N GLY A 360 -3.55 -21.21 -32.53
CA GLY A 360 -2.89 -22.47 -32.13
C GLY A 360 -2.49 -22.57 -30.65
N GLY A 361 -2.85 -21.60 -29.80
CA GLY A 361 -2.58 -21.67 -28.36
C GLY A 361 -3.02 -20.44 -27.57
N CYS A 362 -3.00 -20.56 -26.25
CA CYS A 362 -3.39 -19.53 -25.28
C CYS A 362 -2.43 -19.58 -24.07
N PRO A 363 -1.58 -18.56 -23.85
CA PRO A 363 -0.72 -18.55 -22.66
C PRO A 363 -1.59 -18.47 -21.41
N ALA A 364 -1.44 -19.42 -20.50
CA ALA A 364 -2.31 -19.54 -19.34
C ALA A 364 -1.53 -19.98 -18.09
N ASP A 365 -1.73 -19.28 -16.97
CA ASP A 365 -1.13 -19.57 -15.68
C ASP A 365 -2.17 -20.21 -14.77
N TRP A 366 -2.20 -21.54 -14.74
CA TRP A 366 -3.20 -22.33 -14.02
C TRP A 366 -3.35 -21.90 -12.56
N ILE A 367 -2.23 -21.57 -11.89
CA ILE A 367 -2.21 -21.17 -10.46
C ILE A 367 -3.02 -19.89 -10.21
N TRP A 368 -3.09 -19.01 -11.20
CA TRP A 368 -3.86 -17.75 -11.11
C TRP A 368 -5.26 -17.85 -11.69
N LEU A 369 -5.48 -18.75 -12.66
CA LEU A 369 -6.76 -18.90 -13.34
C LEU A 369 -7.76 -19.76 -12.56
N VAL A 370 -7.29 -20.70 -11.73
CA VAL A 370 -8.17 -21.44 -10.83
C VAL A 370 -8.63 -20.50 -9.69
N PRO A 371 -9.94 -20.31 -9.49
CA PRO A 371 -10.44 -19.43 -8.44
C PRO A 371 -10.00 -19.88 -7.02
N PRO A 372 -9.86 -18.94 -6.06
CA PRO A 372 -9.37 -19.23 -4.71
C PRO A 372 -10.38 -19.96 -3.81
N MET A 373 -11.57 -20.26 -4.33
CA MET A 373 -12.56 -21.14 -3.70
C MET A 373 -13.20 -22.03 -4.77
N SER A 374 -13.73 -23.19 -4.36
CA SER A 374 -14.44 -24.10 -5.27
C SER A 374 -13.63 -24.59 -6.47
N GLY A 375 -12.30 -24.66 -6.37
CA GLY A 375 -11.39 -24.89 -7.50
C GLY A 375 -11.82 -26.02 -8.45
N SER A 376 -11.92 -27.26 -7.96
CA SER A 376 -12.30 -28.41 -8.79
C SER A 376 -13.78 -28.45 -9.24
N LEU A 377 -14.60 -27.51 -8.74
CA LEU A 377 -15.97 -27.30 -9.22
C LEU A 377 -16.02 -26.33 -10.42
N THR A 378 -14.85 -25.91 -10.92
CA THR A 378 -14.72 -25.07 -12.10
C THR A 378 -14.01 -25.83 -13.23
N PRO A 379 -14.35 -25.58 -14.50
CA PRO A 379 -13.79 -26.34 -15.62
C PRO A 379 -12.28 -26.11 -15.79
N VAL A 380 -11.78 -24.92 -15.44
CA VAL A 380 -10.35 -24.56 -15.57
C VAL A 380 -9.43 -25.41 -14.71
N PHE A 381 -9.93 -25.98 -13.60
CA PHE A 381 -9.14 -26.89 -12.77
C PHE A 381 -8.73 -28.15 -13.54
N HIS A 382 -9.62 -28.67 -14.39
CA HIS A 382 -9.43 -29.90 -15.15
C HIS A 382 -8.70 -29.69 -16.48
N GLN A 383 -8.38 -28.44 -16.82
CA GLN A 383 -7.72 -28.09 -18.08
C GLN A 383 -6.20 -27.95 -17.87
N GLU A 384 -5.42 -28.77 -18.57
CA GLU A 384 -3.97 -28.57 -18.66
C GLU A 384 -3.65 -27.28 -19.44
N MET A 385 -2.68 -26.52 -18.97
CA MET A 385 -2.36 -25.19 -19.50
C MET A 385 -0.86 -25.04 -19.67
N ILE A 386 -0.45 -24.32 -20.73
CA ILE A 386 0.95 -23.97 -20.97
C ILE A 386 1.11 -22.47 -20.69
N SER A 387 2.07 -22.14 -19.83
CA SER A 387 2.36 -20.75 -19.46
C SER A 387 3.63 -20.26 -20.13
N TYR A 388 3.51 -19.22 -20.96
CA TYR A 388 4.60 -18.62 -21.72
C TYR A 388 4.34 -17.13 -21.93
N ILE A 389 5.39 -16.38 -22.28
CA ILE A 389 5.35 -14.93 -22.48
C ILE A 389 5.39 -14.64 -23.97
N LEU A 390 4.41 -13.88 -24.44
CA LEU A 390 4.36 -13.31 -25.79
C LEU A 390 4.62 -11.80 -25.70
N SER A 391 4.81 -11.13 -26.83
CA SER A 391 4.79 -9.66 -26.93
C SER A 391 3.66 -9.25 -27.90
N PRO A 392 2.94 -8.14 -27.67
CA PRO A 392 2.98 -7.23 -26.50
C PRO A 392 2.60 -7.88 -25.16
N PHE A 393 2.99 -7.26 -24.03
CA PHE A 393 2.78 -7.85 -22.70
C PHE A 393 2.71 -6.83 -21.56
N PHE A 394 2.00 -7.18 -20.49
CA PHE A 394 2.03 -6.45 -19.21
C PHE A 394 3.02 -7.09 -18.22
N TYR A 395 4.09 -6.39 -17.89
CA TYR A 395 5.09 -6.82 -16.91
C TYR A 395 4.85 -6.17 -15.55
N TYR A 396 5.32 -6.81 -14.48
CA TYR A 396 5.56 -6.14 -13.22
C TYR A 396 6.74 -5.19 -13.33
N GLN A 397 6.78 -4.21 -12.42
CA GLN A 397 7.90 -3.30 -12.26
C GLN A 397 8.39 -3.36 -10.82
N VAL A 398 9.66 -3.00 -10.60
CA VAL A 398 10.16 -2.80 -9.24
C VAL A 398 9.55 -1.49 -8.70
N SER A 399 9.08 -1.52 -7.45
CA SER A 399 8.74 -0.32 -6.71
C SER A 399 9.97 0.57 -6.61
N ASP A 400 9.80 1.89 -6.67
CA ASP A 400 10.94 2.79 -6.58
C ASP A 400 11.58 2.71 -5.18
N GLU A 401 12.69 1.98 -5.08
CA GLU A 401 13.41 1.76 -3.82
C GLU A 401 14.00 3.06 -3.25
N ARG A 402 14.10 4.13 -4.06
CA ARG A 402 14.64 5.44 -3.66
C ARG A 402 13.94 5.99 -2.41
N PHE A 403 12.65 5.70 -2.23
CA PHE A 403 11.86 6.19 -1.07
C PHE A 403 11.75 5.19 0.08
N ILE A 404 11.90 3.89 -0.17
CA ILE A 404 11.90 2.88 0.91
C ILE A 404 13.23 2.94 1.70
N GLN A 405 14.33 3.36 1.06
CA GLN A 405 15.65 3.41 1.70
C GLN A 405 15.92 4.70 2.50
N THR A 406 15.26 5.82 2.20
CA THR A 406 15.51 7.10 2.87
C THR A 406 15.09 7.09 4.35
N GLU A 407 14.14 6.26 4.76
CA GLU A 407 13.57 6.28 6.13
C GLU A 407 13.89 5.05 6.99
N LYS A 408 14.35 3.91 6.43
CA LYS A 408 14.89 2.80 7.25
C LYS A 408 16.10 3.22 8.11
N LYS A 409 16.64 4.43 7.91
CA LYS A 409 17.73 5.04 8.70
C LYS A 409 17.31 5.84 9.94
N LYS A 410 16.02 5.98 10.29
CA LYS A 410 15.61 6.65 11.54
C LYS A 410 14.99 5.72 12.59
N LYS A 411 15.61 4.57 12.84
CA LYS A 411 15.53 4.02 14.21
C LYS A 411 16.40 4.90 15.09
N ILE A 412 15.78 5.74 15.92
CA ILE A 412 16.47 6.46 17.00
C ILE A 412 17.22 5.40 17.80
N THR A 413 18.55 5.37 17.68
CA THR A 413 19.37 4.41 18.42
C THR A 413 19.29 4.73 19.90
N PHE A 414 19.42 3.72 20.76
CA PHE A 414 19.51 3.93 22.20
C PHE A 414 20.60 4.96 22.58
N ASP A 415 21.67 5.03 21.77
CA ASP A 415 22.73 6.03 21.91
C ASP A 415 22.27 7.47 21.63
N ALA A 416 21.44 7.69 20.60
CA ALA A 416 20.85 9.01 20.34
C ALA A 416 19.88 9.42 21.46
N LEU A 417 19.09 8.48 21.98
CA LEU A 417 18.19 8.71 23.11
C LEU A 417 18.98 9.03 24.39
N ALA A 418 20.04 8.28 24.68
CA ALA A 418 20.92 8.50 25.83
C ALA A 418 21.61 9.87 25.75
N LYS A 419 22.11 10.27 24.57
CA LYS A 419 22.70 11.61 24.35
C LYS A 419 21.69 12.73 24.56
N ALA A 420 20.45 12.56 24.10
CA ALA A 420 19.38 13.54 24.31
C ALA A 420 19.00 13.67 25.80
N VAL A 421 18.95 12.56 26.53
CA VAL A 421 18.69 12.55 27.99
C VAL A 421 19.84 13.22 28.74
N VAL A 422 21.09 12.91 28.42
CA VAL A 422 22.28 13.55 29.02
C VAL A 422 22.28 15.05 28.73
N PHE A 423 22.00 15.46 27.49
CA PHE A 423 21.93 16.86 27.12
C PHE A 423 20.81 17.61 27.85
N SER A 424 19.62 17.01 27.95
CA SER A 424 18.49 17.54 28.73
C SER A 424 18.85 17.66 30.22
N GLN A 425 19.51 16.65 30.79
CA GLN A 425 19.99 16.67 32.17
C GLN A 425 21.05 17.76 32.40
N MET A 426 21.98 17.97 31.45
CA MET A 426 22.97 19.05 31.52
C MET A 426 22.31 20.43 31.43
N LEU A 427 21.32 20.62 30.55
CA LEU A 427 20.56 21.86 30.46
C LEU A 427 19.76 22.12 31.73
N MET A 428 19.11 21.10 32.28
CA MET A 428 18.34 21.18 33.52
C MET A 428 19.24 21.49 34.72
N GLN A 429 20.42 20.87 34.83
CA GLN A 429 21.41 21.20 35.86
C GLN A 429 21.92 22.64 35.73
N ARG A 430 22.25 23.10 34.51
CA ARG A 430 22.68 24.48 34.28
C ARG A 430 21.58 25.49 34.62
N ALA A 431 20.32 25.17 34.33
CA ALA A 431 19.18 26.01 34.68
C ALA A 431 18.93 26.04 36.20
N LEU A 432 19.06 24.90 36.89
CA LEU A 432 18.93 24.80 38.36
C LEU A 432 20.05 25.53 39.10
N LEU A 433 21.29 25.48 38.61
CA LEU A 433 22.43 26.19 39.23
C LEU A 433 22.31 27.72 39.18
N LYS A 434 21.50 28.27 38.27
CA LYS A 434 21.20 29.71 38.20
C LYS A 434 20.11 30.16 39.17
N ARG A 435 19.41 29.22 39.81
CA ARG A 435 18.33 29.52 40.76
C ARG A 435 18.89 29.63 42.17
N VAL A 436 18.24 30.46 43.00
CA VAL A 436 18.65 30.67 44.39
C VAL A 436 18.56 29.33 45.14
N PRO A 437 19.65 28.87 45.80
CA PRO A 437 19.63 27.68 46.63
C PRO A 437 18.63 27.83 47.78
N CYS A 438 17.85 26.80 48.05
CA CYS A 438 16.94 26.75 49.18
C CYS A 438 17.10 25.41 49.89
N THR A 439 17.25 25.40 51.21
CA THR A 439 17.23 24.18 51.99
C THR A 439 15.91 24.11 52.75
N ILE A 440 15.20 22.99 52.61
CA ILE A 440 13.98 22.68 53.32
C ILE A 440 14.33 21.57 54.32
N LEU A 441 14.22 21.86 55.60
CA LEU A 441 14.35 20.88 56.67
C LEU A 441 12.97 20.38 57.07
N TYR A 442 12.86 19.10 57.40
CA TYR A 442 11.67 18.57 58.05
C TYR A 442 12.00 17.81 59.32
N ALA A 443 11.13 17.94 60.30
CA ALA A 443 11.08 17.08 61.48
C ALA A 443 9.64 16.57 61.63
N THR A 444 9.47 15.28 61.87
CA THR A 444 8.16 14.64 61.90
C THR A 444 8.16 13.36 62.72
N GLU A 445 7.08 13.16 63.47
CA GLU A 445 6.86 11.91 64.20
C GLU A 445 6.01 10.92 63.38
N THR A 446 4.97 11.44 62.70
CA THR A 446 3.96 10.64 61.99
C THR A 446 4.03 10.74 60.46
N GLY A 447 5.04 11.44 59.92
CA GLY A 447 5.24 11.59 58.47
C GLY A 447 4.48 12.75 57.80
N LYS A 448 3.57 13.43 58.52
CA LYS A 448 2.78 14.55 57.97
C LYS A 448 3.66 15.73 57.53
N SER A 449 4.56 16.19 58.39
CA SER A 449 5.45 17.33 58.10
C SER A 449 6.44 17.02 56.97
N GLN A 450 6.94 15.77 56.90
CA GLN A 450 7.74 15.32 55.75
C GLN A 450 6.94 15.37 54.44
N THR A 451 5.65 15.00 54.48
CA THR A 451 4.77 15.07 53.30
C THR A 451 4.54 16.52 52.86
N PHE A 452 4.33 17.43 53.80
CA PHE A 452 4.24 18.87 53.50
C PHE A 452 5.55 19.43 52.94
N ALA A 453 6.69 19.04 53.50
CA ALA A 453 8.00 19.46 53.02
C ALA A 453 8.30 18.96 51.59
N LYS A 454 7.87 17.73 51.25
CA LYS A 454 7.93 17.20 49.88
C LYS A 454 7.05 18.00 48.91
N LYS A 455 5.84 18.37 49.32
CA LYS A 455 4.95 19.25 48.52
C LYS A 455 5.56 20.65 48.33
N LEU A 456 6.09 21.22 49.40
CA LEU A 456 6.77 22.52 49.37
C LEU A 456 7.98 22.50 48.44
N LYS A 457 8.80 21.44 48.49
CA LYS A 457 9.90 21.22 47.53
C LYS A 457 9.39 21.23 46.09
N SER A 458 8.29 20.52 45.80
CA SER A 458 7.71 20.46 44.46
C SER A 458 7.27 21.84 43.96
N VAL A 459 6.63 22.65 44.81
CA VAL A 459 6.18 24.01 44.46
C VAL A 459 7.37 24.94 44.23
N LEU A 460 8.37 24.90 45.13
CA LEU A 460 9.54 25.76 45.03
C LEU A 460 10.50 25.35 43.91
N SER A 461 10.44 24.10 43.44
CA SER A 461 11.26 23.61 42.31
C SER A 461 10.93 24.32 40.98
N CYS A 462 9.85 25.10 40.91
CA CYS A 462 9.54 25.94 39.74
C CYS A 462 10.40 27.21 39.69
N ALA A 463 10.87 27.74 40.83
CA ALA A 463 11.53 29.05 40.93
C ALA A 463 12.90 29.02 41.64
N LEU A 464 13.10 28.08 42.57
CA LEU A 464 14.30 27.93 43.39
C LEU A 464 15.02 26.61 43.05
N ASN A 465 16.18 26.39 43.68
CA ASN A 465 16.87 25.09 43.70
C ASN A 465 16.74 24.45 45.09
N PRO A 466 15.59 23.83 45.43
CA PRO A 466 15.33 23.33 46.77
C PRO A 466 15.97 21.96 47.04
N ARG A 467 16.77 21.86 48.10
CA ARG A 467 17.23 20.61 48.72
C ARG A 467 16.32 20.30 49.92
N LEU A 468 15.91 19.04 50.08
CA LEU A 468 15.08 18.59 51.20
C LEU A 468 15.89 17.63 52.07
N LEU A 469 15.96 17.89 53.37
CA LEU A 469 16.71 17.08 54.34
C LEU A 469 15.90 16.82 55.61
N CYS A 470 16.13 15.68 56.25
CA CYS A 470 15.70 15.47 57.62
C CYS A 470 16.51 16.42 58.54
N MET A 471 15.87 16.94 59.57
CA MET A 471 16.54 17.88 60.48
C MET A 471 17.68 17.21 61.27
N GLU A 472 17.53 15.93 61.64
CA GLU A 472 18.59 15.14 62.28
C GLU A 472 19.85 14.96 61.40
N ASP A 473 19.68 14.95 60.08
CA ASP A 473 20.76 14.78 59.10
C ASP A 473 21.42 16.11 58.73
N TYR A 474 20.90 17.23 59.24
CA TYR A 474 21.36 18.56 58.85
C TYR A 474 22.54 19.01 59.72
N ASN A 475 23.65 19.39 59.06
CA ASN A 475 24.80 19.95 59.75
C ASN A 475 24.59 21.44 60.03
N PHE A 476 24.26 21.79 61.27
CA PHE A 476 24.02 23.17 61.66
C PHE A 476 25.24 24.09 61.56
N ALA A 477 26.47 23.55 61.46
CA ALA A 477 27.67 24.36 61.24
C ALA A 477 27.70 25.06 59.87
N VAL A 478 26.85 24.67 58.92
CA VAL A 478 26.72 25.33 57.62
C VAL A 478 25.54 26.29 57.52
N LEU A 479 24.82 26.54 58.62
CA LEU A 479 23.63 27.40 58.65
C LEU A 479 23.89 28.81 58.08
N GLU A 480 25.03 29.42 58.42
CA GLU A 480 25.43 30.75 57.93
C GLU A 480 25.67 30.80 56.41
N LYS A 481 25.81 29.64 55.76
CA LYS A 481 26.04 29.51 54.31
C LYS A 481 24.75 29.26 53.52
N GLU A 482 23.61 29.07 54.20
CA GLU A 482 22.33 28.85 53.53
C GLU A 482 21.75 30.17 53.02
N HIS A 483 21.35 30.20 51.75
CA HIS A 483 20.72 31.38 51.15
C HIS A 483 19.26 31.55 51.57
N LEU A 484 18.54 30.44 51.76
CA LEU A 484 17.16 30.40 52.23
C LEU A 484 16.92 29.07 52.93
N LEU A 485 16.59 29.11 54.22
CA LEU A 485 16.22 27.94 55.00
C LEU A 485 14.72 27.96 55.31
N LEU A 486 14.03 26.88 55.00
CA LEU A 486 12.63 26.67 55.36
C LEU A 486 12.54 25.45 56.26
N VAL A 487 11.84 25.56 57.38
CA VAL A 487 11.69 24.45 58.34
C VAL A 487 10.24 24.05 58.41
N VAL A 488 9.97 22.76 58.20
CA VAL A 488 8.62 22.17 58.26
C VAL A 488 8.62 21.13 59.37
N THR A 489 8.21 21.53 60.57
CA THR A 489 8.16 20.64 61.75
C THR A 489 6.73 20.43 62.23
N SER A 490 6.45 19.26 62.80
CA SER A 490 5.26 19.08 63.66
C SER A 490 5.61 19.41 65.10
N THR A 491 4.62 19.67 65.94
CA THR A 491 4.75 19.69 67.40
C THR A 491 3.84 18.64 68.02
N PHE A 492 4.17 18.18 69.22
CA PHE A 492 3.23 17.46 70.06
C PHE A 492 2.19 18.43 70.66
N GLY A 493 1.06 17.91 71.14
CA GLY A 493 -0.04 18.75 71.67
C GLY A 493 0.33 19.63 72.88
N ASN A 494 1.49 19.40 73.47
CA ASN A 494 2.10 20.16 74.56
C ASN A 494 3.23 21.12 74.09
N GLY A 495 3.56 21.16 72.80
CA GLY A 495 4.57 22.06 72.21
C GLY A 495 5.94 21.44 71.95
N ASP A 496 6.16 20.17 72.32
CA ASP A 496 7.47 19.51 72.14
C ASP A 496 7.77 19.19 70.67
N SER A 497 9.07 19.16 70.33
CA SER A 497 9.56 18.80 68.99
C SER A 497 9.47 17.30 68.72
N PRO A 498 9.35 16.85 67.45
CA PRO A 498 9.43 15.44 67.09
C PRO A 498 10.83 14.87 67.36
N GLY A 499 10.97 13.55 67.47
CA GLY A 499 12.27 12.93 67.84
C GLY A 499 13.43 13.29 66.91
N ASN A 500 13.18 13.39 65.60
CA ASN A 500 14.18 13.82 64.60
C ASN A 500 14.33 15.35 64.48
N GLY A 501 13.66 16.09 65.36
CA GLY A 501 13.76 17.54 65.52
C GLY A 501 14.32 17.97 66.88
N GLU A 502 14.72 17.02 67.74
CA GLU A 502 15.43 17.27 69.01
C GLU A 502 16.89 17.68 68.74
N VAL A 503 17.08 18.77 67.98
CA VAL A 503 18.39 19.39 67.84
C VAL A 503 18.35 20.68 68.63
N SER A 504 19.21 20.80 69.63
CA SER A 504 19.33 22.01 70.44
C SER A 504 19.56 23.21 69.52
N LEU A 505 18.54 24.08 69.43
CA LEU A 505 18.47 25.26 68.57
C LEU A 505 18.55 26.57 69.40
N PRO A 506 19.38 26.75 70.47
CA PRO A 506 19.11 27.78 71.46
C PRO A 506 19.87 29.09 71.26
N SER A 507 20.53 29.37 70.12
CA SER A 507 21.40 30.58 70.09
C SER A 507 21.67 31.30 68.76
N LEU A 508 20.93 31.10 67.67
CA LEU A 508 21.40 31.60 66.35
C LEU A 508 20.48 32.41 65.43
N LEU A 509 19.24 32.80 65.77
CA LEU A 509 18.42 33.57 64.81
C LEU A 509 17.64 34.74 65.43
N PRO A 510 18.14 35.99 65.32
CA PRO A 510 17.30 37.19 65.29
C PRO A 510 16.62 37.27 63.91
N GLY A 511 15.29 37.13 63.85
CA GLY A 511 14.50 37.35 62.62
C GLY A 511 13.76 36.14 62.04
N ALA A 512 13.56 35.04 62.79
CA ALA A 512 12.77 33.91 62.33
C ALA A 512 11.25 34.22 62.34
N TYR A 513 10.58 34.02 61.21
CA TYR A 513 9.12 33.95 61.14
C TYR A 513 8.67 32.51 61.40
N TYR A 514 7.89 32.29 62.46
CA TYR A 514 7.27 31.01 62.77
C TYR A 514 5.86 30.98 62.14
N PHE A 515 5.59 29.99 61.29
CA PHE A 515 4.26 29.71 60.73
C PHE A 515 3.80 28.32 61.15
#